data_AF-A0A9E2UEL3-F1
#
_entry.id   AF-A0A9E2UEL3-F1
#
_cell.length_a   1.000
_cell.length_b   1.000
_cell.length_c   1.000
_cell.angle_alpha   90.00
_cell.angle_beta   90.00
_cell.angle_gamma   90.00
#
_symmetry.space_group_name_H-M   'P 1'
#
loop_
_entity.id
_entity.type
_entity.pdbx_description
1 polymer ?
#
loop_
_entity_poly.entity_id
_entity_poly.type
_entity_poly.pdbx_seq_one_letter_code
_entity_poly.pdbx_strand_id
1 'polypeptide(L)'
;MSLEEKLGAMRALSEKRIPADRAAIMHRATEDLRRSGILDRIVRVGAIMPSFALDNHDGRRVSSDDLLAGGPLVLSFFRGSW
;
A
#
# COMPACT_ATOMS: atom_id res chain seq x y z
N MET A 1 -13.60 -23.68 4.61
CA MET A 1 -12.27 -23.04 4.45
C MET A 1 -12.36 -21.57 4.81
N SER A 2 -11.62 -21.15 5.82
CA SER A 2 -11.47 -19.75 6.23
C SER A 2 -10.66 -18.94 5.19
N LEU A 3 -10.68 -17.61 5.30
CA LEU A 3 -9.84 -16.75 4.48
C LEU A 3 -8.36 -17.02 4.74
N GLU A 4 -7.99 -17.26 6.00
CA GLU A 4 -6.62 -17.56 6.41
C GLU A 4 -6.10 -18.84 5.72
N GLU A 5 -6.89 -19.91 5.73
CA GLU A 5 -6.55 -21.18 5.06
C GLU A 5 -6.36 -20.98 3.55
N LYS A 6 -7.25 -20.19 2.91
CA LYS A 6 -7.13 -19.86 1.49
C LYS A 6 -5.86 -19.06 1.17
N LEU A 7 -5.55 -18.05 1.99
CA LEU A 7 -4.35 -17.24 1.82
C LEU A 7 -3.07 -18.07 2.05
N GLY A 8 -3.07 -18.96 3.03
CA GLY A 8 -1.97 -19.91 3.27
C GLY A 8 -1.72 -20.81 2.05
N ALA A 9 -2.78 -21.41 1.51
CA ALA A 9 -2.68 -22.25 0.32
C ALA A 9 -2.17 -21.49 -0.91
N MET A 10 -2.66 -20.26 -1.13
CA MET A 10 -2.20 -19.40 -2.24
C MET A 10 -0.71 -19.04 -2.14
N ARG A 11 -0.19 -18.80 -0.93
CA ARG A 11 1.24 -18.52 -0.71
C ARG A 11 2.10 -19.72 -1.07
N ALA A 12 1.76 -20.91 -0.55
CA ALA A 12 2.49 -22.15 -0.82
C ALA A 12 2.49 -22.53 -2.30
N LEU A 13 1.38 -22.30 -3.02
CA LEU A 13 1.30 -22.51 -4.47
C LEU A 13 2.17 -21.50 -5.25
N SER A 14 2.20 -20.25 -4.79
CA SER A 14 3.02 -19.21 -5.42
C SER A 14 4.51 -19.52 -5.30
N GLU A 15 4.97 -19.96 -4.13
CA GLU A 15 6.37 -20.36 -3.89
C GLU A 15 6.83 -21.49 -4.81
N LYS A 16 5.97 -22.47 -5.09
CA LYS A 16 6.28 -23.57 -6.02
C LYS A 16 6.30 -23.15 -7.49
N ARG A 17 5.56 -22.09 -7.85
CA ARG A 17 5.40 -21.64 -9.23
C ARG A 17 6.43 -20.59 -9.64
N ILE A 18 6.94 -19.81 -8.69
CA ILE A 18 7.89 -18.73 -8.98
C ILE A 18 9.29 -19.32 -9.16
N PRO A 19 9.93 -19.12 -10.33
CA PRO A 19 11.32 -19.54 -10.54
C PRO A 19 12.29 -18.89 -9.54
N ALA A 20 13.36 -19.60 -9.17
CA ALA A 20 14.29 -19.19 -8.11
C ALA A 20 14.98 -17.84 -8.39
N ASP A 21 15.32 -17.56 -9.65
CA ASP A 21 15.88 -16.28 -10.09
C ASP A 21 14.91 -15.12 -9.86
N ARG A 22 13.63 -15.31 -10.18
CA ARG A 22 12.59 -14.31 -9.93
C ARG A 22 12.28 -14.13 -8.45
N ALA A 23 12.25 -15.22 -7.69
CA ALA A 23 12.09 -15.15 -6.24
C ALA A 23 13.23 -14.34 -5.60
N ALA A 24 14.48 -14.57 -6.04
CA ALA A 24 15.63 -13.81 -5.56
C ALA A 24 15.51 -12.29 -5.82
N ILE A 25 14.99 -11.90 -7.00
CA ILE A 25 14.71 -10.49 -7.32
C ILE A 25 13.63 -9.93 -6.37
N MET A 26 12.53 -10.65 -6.15
CA MET A 26 11.45 -10.22 -5.26
C MET A 26 11.92 -10.03 -3.82
N HIS A 27 12.72 -10.98 -3.32
CA HIS A 27 13.32 -10.88 -1.98
C HIS A 27 14.26 -9.69 -1.87
N ARG A 28 15.12 -9.48 -2.88
CA ARG A 28 16.02 -8.33 -2.91
C ARG A 28 15.25 -7.01 -2.89
N ALA A 29 14.25 -6.86 -3.74
CA ALA A 29 13.43 -5.64 -3.79
C ALA A 29 12.72 -5.35 -2.45
N THR A 30 12.22 -6.41 -1.80
CA THR A 30 11.62 -6.28 -0.45
C THR A 30 12.64 -5.82 0.58
N GLU A 31 13.84 -6.40 0.55
CA GLU A 31 14.90 -6.05 1.49
C GLU A 31 15.45 -4.63 1.22
N ASP A 32 15.56 -4.21 -0.04
CA ASP A 32 15.93 -2.83 -0.39
C ASP A 32 14.90 -1.83 0.15
N LEU A 33 13.60 -2.13 0.03
CA LEU A 33 12.54 -1.32 0.65
C LEU A 33 12.68 -1.27 2.17
N ARG A 34 12.99 -2.39 2.82
CA ARG A 34 13.22 -2.42 4.28
C ARG A 34 14.40 -1.54 4.67
N ARG A 35 15.51 -1.62 3.93
CA ARG A 35 16.72 -0.83 4.16
C ARG A 35 16.57 0.65 3.82
N SER A 36 15.59 1.04 3.02
CA SER A 36 15.35 2.43 2.64
C SER A 36 14.88 3.36 3.78
N GLY A 37 14.61 2.81 4.97
CA GLY A 37 14.05 3.57 6.10
C GLY A 37 12.62 4.07 5.83
N ILE A 38 11.90 3.48 4.85
CA ILE A 38 10.52 3.89 4.54
C ILE A 38 9.58 3.64 5.73
N LEU A 39 9.86 2.63 6.56
CA LEU A 39 9.08 2.32 7.75
C LEU A 39 9.21 3.39 8.84
N ASP A 40 10.33 4.10 8.89
CA ASP A 40 10.59 5.16 9.88
C ASP A 40 9.76 6.42 9.60
N ARG A 41 9.21 6.53 8.38
CA ARG A 41 8.38 7.66 7.92
C ARG A 41 6.88 7.38 7.97
N ILE A 42 6.47 6.25 8.55
CA ILE A 42 5.06 5.88 8.67
C ILE A 42 4.36 6.83 9.66
N VAL A 43 3.24 7.40 9.23
CA VAL A 43 2.35 8.19 10.09
C VAL A 43 1.81 7.29 11.20
N ARG A 44 2.07 7.65 12.45
CA ARG A 44 1.65 6.86 13.62
C ARG A 44 0.16 7.05 13.91
N VAL A 45 -0.45 6.05 14.54
CA VAL A 45 -1.83 6.15 15.01
C VAL A 45 -1.97 7.35 15.95
N GLY A 46 -3.02 8.16 15.73
CA GLY A 46 -3.28 9.38 16.48
C GLY A 46 -2.50 10.61 16.01
N ALA A 47 -1.54 10.46 15.08
CA ALA A 47 -0.91 11.61 14.44
C ALA A 47 -1.91 12.31 13.51
N ILE A 48 -1.73 13.64 13.36
CA ILE A 48 -2.47 14.41 12.38
C ILE A 48 -2.08 13.92 10.97
N MET A 49 -3.08 13.68 10.14
CA MET A 49 -2.86 13.28 8.75
C MET A 49 -2.12 14.41 8.00
N PRO A 50 -1.00 14.11 7.31
CA PRO A 50 -0.35 15.09 6.45
C PRO A 50 -1.31 15.58 5.36
N SER A 51 -1.26 16.87 5.05
CA SER A 51 -2.02 17.40 3.93
C SER A 51 -1.50 16.82 2.61
N PHE A 52 -2.41 16.67 1.64
CA PHE A 52 -2.08 16.21 0.29
C PHE A 52 -2.79 17.05 -0.76
N ALA A 53 -2.17 17.13 -1.93
CA ALA A 53 -2.75 17.72 -3.13
C ALA A 53 -2.40 16.82 -4.32
N LEU A 54 -3.37 16.02 -4.78
CA LEU A 54 -3.18 15.00 -5.82
C LEU A 54 -4.15 15.23 -6.97
N ASP A 55 -3.73 14.92 -8.20
CA ASP A 55 -4.63 14.96 -9.34
C ASP A 55 -5.53 13.71 -9.33
N ASN A 56 -6.83 13.91 -9.55
CA ASN A 56 -7.78 12.81 -9.75
C ASN A 56 -7.68 12.23 -11.17
N HIS A 57 -8.51 11.23 -11.48
CA HIS A 57 -8.52 10.58 -12.80
C HIS A 57 -8.87 11.52 -13.97
N ASP A 58 -9.53 12.66 -13.70
CA ASP A 58 -9.84 13.70 -14.69
C ASP A 58 -8.73 14.76 -14.79
N GLY A 59 -7.60 14.59 -14.09
CA GLY A 59 -6.52 15.56 -14.02
C GLY A 59 -6.83 16.80 -13.17
N ARG A 60 -7.92 16.78 -12.39
CA ARG A 60 -8.27 17.86 -11.47
C ARG A 60 -7.52 17.70 -10.16
N ARG A 61 -6.86 18.76 -9.70
CA ARG A 61 -6.20 18.78 -8.41
C ARG A 61 -7.22 18.72 -7.27
N VAL A 62 -7.04 17.77 -6.37
CA VAL A 62 -7.85 17.58 -5.15
C VAL A 62 -6.96 17.81 -3.93
N SER A 63 -7.36 18.72 -3.05
CA SER A 63 -6.66 19.07 -1.81
C SER A 63 -7.37 18.48 -0.59
N SER A 64 -6.61 17.92 0.36
CA SER A 64 -7.16 17.47 1.65
C SER A 64 -7.75 18.60 2.46
N ASP A 65 -7.16 19.79 2.37
CA ASP A 65 -7.53 20.94 3.20
C ASP A 65 -8.89 21.49 2.77
N ASP A 66 -9.13 21.54 1.46
CA ASP A 66 -10.42 21.91 0.89
C ASP A 66 -11.52 20.89 1.24
N LEU A 67 -11.18 19.59 1.22
CA LEU A 67 -12.10 18.52 1.62
C LEU A 67 -12.47 18.64 3.11
N LEU A 68 -11.48 18.87 3.97
CA LEU A 68 -11.68 19.02 5.41
C LEU A 68 -12.46 20.29 5.77
N ALA A 69 -12.32 21.36 4.99
CA ALA A 69 -13.13 22.58 5.16
C ALA A 69 -14.63 22.31 4.92
N GLY A 70 -14.96 21.32 4.08
CA GLY A 70 -16.33 20.89 3.82
C GLY A 70 -16.91 19.91 4.86
N GLY A 71 -16.08 19.29 5.69
CA GLY A 71 -16.50 18.35 6.73
C GLY A 71 -15.50 17.22 6.99
N PRO A 72 -15.89 16.21 7.77
CA PRO A 72 -15.02 15.07 8.07
C PRO A 72 -14.60 14.31 6.82
N LEU A 73 -13.31 13.95 6.74
CA LEU A 73 -12.73 13.19 5.64
C LEU A 73 -12.43 11.75 6.06
N VAL A 74 -12.83 10.78 5.23
CA VAL A 74 -12.44 9.37 5.35
C VAL A 74 -11.60 8.97 4.15
N LEU A 75 -10.42 8.41 4.38
CA LEU A 75 -9.55 7.89 3.33
C LEU A 75 -9.58 6.36 3.30
N SER A 76 -9.70 5.81 2.09
CA SER A 76 -9.54 4.39 1.83
C SER A 76 -8.41 4.18 0.84
N PHE A 77 -7.39 3.42 1.23
CA PHE A 77 -6.28 3.06 0.36
C PHE A 77 -6.60 1.74 -0.34
N PHE A 78 -6.77 1.81 -1.66
CA PHE A 78 -6.97 0.64 -2.49
C PHE A 78 -5.71 0.32 -3.28
N ARG A 79 -5.25 -0.93 -3.20
CA ARG A 79 -4.18 -1.47 -4.05
C ARG A 79 -4.74 -2.66 -4.83
N GLY A 80 -4.95 -2.47 -6.13
CA GLY A 80 -5.49 -3.49 -7.02
C GLY A 80 -5.66 -2.93 -8.43
N SER A 81 -6.21 -3.74 -9.34
CA SER A 81 -6.74 -3.21 -10.59
C SER A 81 -8.12 -2.60 -10.33
N TRP A 82 -8.39 -1.48 -10.97
CA TRP A 82 -9.77 -1.06 -11.21
C TRP A 82 -10.35 -1.85 -12.38
#